data_AF-A0A7Y7AF35-F1
#
_entry.id   AF-A0A7Y7AF35-F1
#
_cell.length_a   1.000
_cell.length_b   1.000
_cell.length_c   1.000
_cell.angle_alpha   90.00
_cell.angle_beta   90.00
_cell.angle_gamma   90.00
#
_symmetry.space_group_name_H-M   'P 1'
#
loop_
_entity.id
_entity.type
_entity.pdbx_description
1 polymer ?
#
loop_
_entity_poly.entity_id
_entity_poly.type
_entity_poly.pdbx_seq_one_letter_code
_entity_poly.pdbx_strand_id
1 'polypeptide(L)'
;MKSTITTILAVMCVALTFAQTNVYQPYPSNNASWTVHTVDGNTAPPVIEDWETITWTSDTTINGQTYTRVFGSSYMIGVRQDLPNEKTYYIDDQNVEFDASFDQSAMPGDTIVVSPAFVTLNSYSSTNLSDSDTTTVTSVDSVLINSTYHKTIVFTTTNSELVNAVYICGVGFESATTSISNAFDLACYYVDGYQYWGSSTNPYCTASTLELEEQNIKLYPNPSEDHFYIDFDFSAELKEIHVLDLSGKRIKQFEVNLDESGYDVSNLPRGMYIIELMFDQGAHRTTLLH
;
A
#
# COMPACT_ATOMS: atom_id res chain seq x y z
N MET A 1 31.59 -13.31 40.50
CA MET A 1 31.44 -14.11 39.26
C MET A 1 30.00 -14.23 38.79
N LYS A 2 29.06 -14.82 39.55
CA LYS A 2 27.64 -14.92 39.12
C LYS A 2 26.98 -13.56 38.84
N SER A 3 27.09 -12.60 39.76
CA SER A 3 26.51 -11.25 39.58
C SER A 3 27.09 -10.51 38.37
N THR A 4 28.40 -10.59 38.13
CA THR A 4 29.07 -9.94 36.99
C THR A 4 28.64 -10.53 35.65
N ILE A 5 28.43 -11.85 35.58
CA ILE A 5 27.93 -12.53 34.38
C ILE A 5 26.48 -12.11 34.10
N THR A 6 25.63 -12.00 35.13
CA THR A 6 24.24 -11.54 34.97
C THR A 6 24.16 -10.09 34.47
N THR A 7 25.02 -9.21 34.97
CA THR A 7 25.06 -7.81 34.51
C THR A 7 25.56 -7.69 33.07
N ILE A 8 26.59 -8.47 32.69
CA ILE A 8 27.10 -8.49 31.30
C ILE A 8 26.04 -9.06 30.35
N LEU A 9 25.33 -10.12 30.75
CA LEU A 9 24.26 -10.70 29.94
C LEU A 9 23.10 -9.69 29.73
N ALA A 10 22.71 -8.97 30.79
CA ALA A 10 21.67 -7.96 30.71
C ALA A 10 22.08 -6.79 29.80
N VAL A 11 23.31 -6.27 29.93
CA VAL A 11 23.83 -5.20 29.07
C VAL A 11 23.92 -5.66 27.61
N MET A 12 24.32 -6.91 27.36
CA MET A 12 24.41 -7.47 26.02
C MET A 12 23.03 -7.68 25.38
N CYS A 13 22.05 -8.19 26.14
CA CYS A 13 20.66 -8.29 25.68
C CYS A 13 20.08 -6.90 25.34
N VAL A 14 20.31 -5.90 26.19
CA VAL A 14 19.86 -4.53 25.95
C VAL A 14 20.54 -3.93 24.71
N ALA A 15 21.85 -4.14 24.52
CA ALA A 15 22.55 -3.67 23.32
C ALA A 15 22.05 -4.35 22.03
N LEU A 16 21.73 -5.65 22.08
CA LEU A 16 21.17 -6.38 20.94
C LEU A 16 19.76 -5.89 20.59
N THR A 17 18.92 -5.60 21.58
CA THR A 17 17.59 -5.02 21.34
C THR A 17 17.69 -3.63 20.73
N PHE A 18 18.60 -2.77 21.22
CA PHE A 18 18.83 -1.43 20.66
C PHE A 18 19.41 -1.46 19.24
N ALA A 19 20.22 -2.46 18.90
CA ALA A 19 20.76 -2.63 17.56
C ALA A 19 19.69 -3.08 16.56
N GLN A 20 18.76 -3.95 16.98
CA GLN A 20 17.70 -4.46 16.10
C GLN A 20 16.66 -3.39 15.76
N THR A 21 16.41 -2.41 16.64
CA THR A 21 15.42 -1.33 16.42
C THR A 21 15.97 -0.10 15.69
N ASN A 22 17.27 -0.04 15.38
CA ASN A 22 17.90 1.08 14.64
C ASN A 22 18.33 0.72 13.22
N VAL A 23 17.98 -0.47 12.75
CA VAL A 23 18.13 -0.84 11.34
C VAL A 23 16.91 -0.30 10.59
N TYR A 24 17.14 0.31 9.42
CA TYR A 24 16.06 0.74 8.53
C TYR A 24 15.06 -0.38 8.27
N GLN A 25 13.77 -0.09 8.46
CA GLN A 25 12.68 -1.04 8.31
C GLN A 25 11.91 -0.72 7.03
N PRO A 26 12.11 -1.52 5.96
CA PRO A 26 11.41 -1.30 4.70
C PRO A 26 9.94 -1.67 4.81
N TYR A 27 9.14 -1.07 3.94
CA TYR A 27 7.78 -1.54 3.68
C TYR A 27 7.81 -2.92 3.03
N PRO A 28 6.77 -3.75 3.22
CA PRO A 28 6.65 -5.03 2.53
C PRO A 28 6.69 -4.81 1.00
N SER A 29 7.40 -5.69 0.30
CA SER A 29 7.69 -5.50 -1.12
C SER A 29 6.54 -5.91 -2.05
N ASN A 30 5.63 -6.78 -1.60
CA ASN A 30 4.51 -7.30 -2.40
C ASN A 30 3.42 -7.87 -1.49
N ASN A 31 2.20 -7.95 -2.04
CA ASN A 31 1.03 -8.61 -1.43
C ASN A 31 0.70 -8.10 -0.03
N ALA A 32 0.75 -6.78 0.13
CA ALA A 32 0.45 -6.09 1.37
C ALA A 32 -0.70 -5.12 1.16
N SER A 33 -1.56 -4.96 2.16
CA SER A 33 -2.65 -3.99 2.11
C SER A 33 -2.79 -3.25 3.43
N TRP A 34 -3.22 -2.00 3.31
CA TRP A 34 -3.45 -1.10 4.43
C TRP A 34 -4.84 -0.53 4.27
N THR A 35 -5.61 -0.59 5.35
CA THR A 35 -6.87 0.14 5.47
C THR A 35 -6.62 1.29 6.43
N VAL A 36 -6.83 2.51 5.96
CA VAL A 36 -6.76 3.73 6.77
C VAL A 36 -8.16 4.26 6.97
N HIS A 37 -8.45 4.60 8.23
CA HIS A 37 -9.65 5.29 8.62
C HIS A 37 -9.35 6.79 8.69
N THR A 38 -10.20 7.61 8.09
CA THR A 38 -10.08 9.07 8.13
C THR A 38 -11.35 9.68 8.70
N VAL A 39 -11.18 10.71 9.54
CA VAL A 39 -12.26 11.46 10.19
C VAL A 39 -12.12 12.93 9.84
N ASP A 40 -13.15 13.56 9.28
CA ASP A 40 -13.19 15.00 9.01
C ASP A 40 -13.88 15.76 10.17
N GLY A 41 -13.07 16.30 11.07
CA GLY A 41 -13.53 17.06 12.23
C GLY A 41 -14.11 18.45 11.93
N ASN A 42 -14.11 18.93 10.68
CA ASN A 42 -14.72 20.22 10.32
C ASN A 42 -16.21 20.13 10.05
N THR A 43 -16.76 18.92 10.05
CA THR A 43 -18.16 18.68 9.71
C THR A 43 -19.04 18.79 10.95
N ALA A 44 -20.21 19.43 10.79
CA ALA A 44 -21.21 19.42 11.84
C ALA A 44 -21.74 17.97 11.99
N PRO A 45 -22.05 17.50 13.22
CA PRO A 45 -22.51 16.14 13.43
C PRO A 45 -23.67 15.73 12.50
N PRO A 46 -23.65 14.52 11.91
CA PRO A 46 -22.65 13.46 12.12
C PRO A 46 -21.32 13.76 11.41
N VAL A 47 -20.22 13.39 12.07
CA VAL A 47 -18.86 13.53 11.54
C VAL A 47 -18.73 12.64 10.30
N ILE A 48 -18.06 13.14 9.25
CA ILE A 48 -17.78 12.34 8.05
C ILE A 48 -16.57 11.46 8.35
N GLU A 49 -16.76 10.15 8.18
CA GLU A 49 -15.72 9.13 8.30
C GLU A 49 -15.56 8.41 6.95
N ASP A 50 -14.33 8.08 6.58
CA ASP A 50 -14.01 7.38 5.35
C ASP A 50 -12.98 6.26 5.62
N TRP A 51 -13.02 5.23 4.78
CA TRP A 51 -12.18 4.03 4.92
C TRP A 51 -11.57 3.70 3.55
N GLU A 52 -10.27 3.94 3.42
CA GLU A 52 -9.54 3.71 2.18
C GLU A 52 -8.64 2.49 2.33
N THR A 53 -8.73 1.55 1.39
CA THR A 53 -7.83 0.39 1.34
C THR A 53 -6.93 0.46 0.12
N ILE A 54 -5.63 0.53 0.36
CA ILE A 54 -4.62 0.42 -0.70
C ILE A 54 -3.96 -0.96 -0.65
N THR A 55 -3.61 -1.48 -1.82
CA THR A 55 -2.95 -2.78 -1.95
C THR A 55 -1.71 -2.66 -2.82
N TRP A 56 -0.59 -3.13 -2.29
CA TRP A 56 0.67 -3.27 -3.00
C TRP A 56 0.80 -4.69 -3.53
N THR A 57 1.04 -4.81 -4.82
CA THR A 57 1.05 -6.08 -5.56
C THR A 57 2.28 -6.17 -6.44
N SER A 58 2.39 -7.30 -7.16
CA SER A 58 3.51 -7.62 -8.05
C SER A 58 4.10 -6.44 -8.80
N ASP A 59 5.39 -6.54 -9.05
CA ASP A 59 6.18 -5.52 -9.70
C ASP A 59 5.63 -5.10 -11.08
N THR A 60 5.88 -3.84 -11.42
CA THR A 60 5.69 -3.22 -12.72
C THR A 60 6.93 -2.42 -13.10
N THR A 61 7.11 -2.15 -14.39
CA THR A 61 8.21 -1.31 -14.87
C THR A 61 7.64 -0.01 -15.43
N ILE A 62 8.08 1.12 -14.90
CA ILE A 62 7.71 2.46 -15.36
C ILE A 62 9.00 3.25 -15.58
N ASN A 63 9.16 3.87 -16.76
CA ASN A 63 10.37 4.64 -17.12
C ASN A 63 11.70 3.87 -16.93
N GLY A 64 11.67 2.54 -17.08
CA GLY A 64 12.85 1.67 -16.90
C GLY A 64 13.19 1.33 -15.45
N GLN A 65 12.44 1.84 -14.47
CA GLN A 65 12.57 1.50 -13.06
C GLN A 65 11.47 0.51 -12.64
N THR A 66 11.81 -0.41 -11.73
CA THR A 66 10.86 -1.38 -11.17
C THR A 66 10.18 -0.79 -9.94
N TYR A 67 8.85 -0.87 -9.91
CA TYR A 67 7.99 -0.46 -8.80
C TYR A 67 7.08 -1.61 -8.40
N THR A 68 6.78 -1.73 -7.11
CA THR A 68 5.62 -2.46 -6.61
C THR A 68 4.36 -1.72 -7.05
N ARG A 69 3.42 -2.39 -7.72
CA ARG A 69 2.20 -1.73 -8.22
C ARG A 69 1.24 -1.44 -7.06
N VAL A 70 0.66 -0.25 -7.04
CA VAL A 70 -0.35 0.17 -6.05
C VAL A 70 -1.74 0.15 -6.67
N PHE A 71 -2.71 -0.39 -5.93
CA PHE A 71 -4.14 -0.35 -6.24
C PHE A 71 -4.92 0.34 -5.11
N GLY A 72 -6.08 0.92 -5.44
CA GLY A 72 -6.96 1.58 -4.48
C GLY A 72 -6.51 2.98 -4.07
N SER A 73 -5.53 3.57 -4.76
CA SER A 73 -5.07 4.95 -4.53
C SER A 73 -5.37 5.84 -5.72
N SER A 74 -5.85 7.06 -5.44
CA SER A 74 -5.99 8.12 -6.45
C SER A 74 -4.71 8.94 -6.67
N TYR A 75 -3.64 8.66 -5.90
CA TYR A 75 -2.44 9.52 -5.85
C TYR A 75 -1.16 8.83 -6.31
N MET A 76 -1.13 7.50 -6.31
CA MET A 76 0.05 6.74 -6.68
C MET A 76 -0.32 5.45 -7.40
N ILE A 77 0.49 5.11 -8.40
CA ILE A 77 0.35 3.88 -9.19
C ILE A 77 1.46 2.86 -8.88
N GLY A 78 2.54 3.31 -8.22
CA GLY A 78 3.66 2.45 -7.88
C GLY A 78 4.52 3.01 -6.74
N VAL A 79 5.17 2.11 -6.00
CA VAL A 79 6.15 2.42 -4.96
C VAL A 79 7.43 1.66 -5.24
N ARG A 80 8.59 2.30 -5.01
CA ARG A 80 9.88 1.61 -5.02
C ARG A 80 10.72 1.99 -3.80
N GLN A 81 11.61 1.09 -3.43
CA GLN A 81 12.51 1.28 -2.30
C GLN A 81 13.96 1.09 -2.76
N ASP A 82 14.82 2.04 -2.43
CA ASP A 82 16.27 1.95 -2.60
C ASP A 82 16.88 1.65 -1.22
N LEU A 83 16.85 0.36 -0.87
CA LEU A 83 17.24 -0.14 0.45
C LEU A 83 18.68 0.23 0.86
N PRO A 84 19.69 0.15 -0.03
CA PRO A 84 21.05 0.58 0.31
C PRO A 84 21.16 2.05 0.72
N ASN A 85 20.25 2.91 0.24
CA ASN A 85 20.23 4.34 0.55
C ASN A 85 19.10 4.73 1.53
N GLU A 86 18.35 3.75 2.04
CA GLU A 86 17.23 3.97 2.98
C GLU A 86 16.15 4.91 2.42
N LYS A 87 15.91 4.82 1.12
CA LYS A 87 14.97 5.70 0.40
C LYS A 87 13.71 4.98 -0.04
N THR A 88 12.59 5.70 0.00
CA THR A 88 11.28 5.26 -0.50
C THR A 88 10.71 6.32 -1.45
N TYR A 89 10.17 5.87 -2.58
CA TYR A 89 9.59 6.73 -3.60
C TYR A 89 8.24 6.19 -4.02
N TYR A 90 7.30 7.07 -4.37
CA TYR A 90 6.12 6.69 -5.14
C TYR A 90 6.08 7.45 -6.46
N ILE A 91 5.35 6.89 -7.42
CA ILE A 91 5.09 7.50 -8.72
C ILE A 91 3.58 7.67 -8.91
N ASP A 92 3.17 8.84 -9.40
CA ASP A 92 1.76 9.16 -9.68
C ASP A 92 1.33 8.71 -11.08
N ASP A 93 0.05 8.94 -11.41
CA ASP A 93 -0.54 8.61 -12.71
C ASP A 93 -0.04 9.50 -13.86
N GLN A 94 0.63 10.61 -13.55
CA GLN A 94 1.33 11.50 -14.47
C GLN A 94 2.78 11.08 -14.71
N ASN A 95 3.23 9.98 -14.11
CA ASN A 95 4.59 9.47 -14.12
C ASN A 95 5.62 10.41 -13.46
N VAL A 96 5.17 11.24 -12.51
CA VAL A 96 6.03 12.05 -11.66
C VAL A 96 6.39 11.26 -10.41
N GLU A 97 7.68 11.16 -10.13
CA GLU A 97 8.20 10.46 -8.95
C GLU A 97 8.44 11.43 -7.78
N PHE A 98 8.05 11.02 -6.58
CA PHE A 98 8.17 11.78 -5.36
C PHE A 98 9.01 11.03 -4.31
N ASP A 99 9.90 11.75 -3.61
CA ASP A 99 10.67 11.22 -2.47
C ASP A 99 9.79 11.24 -1.21
N ALA A 100 9.35 10.04 -0.81
CA ALA A 100 8.52 9.79 0.37
C ALA A 100 9.34 9.19 1.53
N SER A 101 10.65 9.41 1.53
CA SER A 101 11.54 8.86 2.56
C SER A 101 11.37 9.56 3.90
N PHE A 102 11.59 8.82 4.97
CA PHE A 102 11.52 9.29 6.35
C PHE A 102 12.78 8.90 7.12
N ASP A 103 13.29 9.81 7.94
CA ASP A 103 14.46 9.56 8.78
C ASP A 103 14.10 8.62 9.94
N GLN A 104 14.26 7.32 9.71
CA GLN A 104 14.05 6.30 10.74
C GLN A 104 15.16 6.28 11.80
N SER A 105 16.26 7.03 11.63
CA SER A 105 17.36 7.10 12.59
C SER A 105 17.11 8.09 13.73
N ALA A 106 16.09 8.94 13.58
CA ALA A 106 15.78 10.00 14.53
C ALA A 106 15.50 9.50 15.95
N MET A 107 15.92 10.30 16.93
CA MET A 107 15.83 10.08 18.36
C MET A 107 15.00 11.18 19.05
N PRO A 108 14.49 10.95 20.28
CA PRO A 108 13.77 11.98 21.02
C PRO A 108 14.59 13.28 21.16
N GLY A 109 13.97 14.39 20.75
CA GLY A 109 14.59 15.73 20.71
C GLY A 109 15.13 16.13 19.34
N ASP A 110 15.28 15.20 18.40
CA ASP A 110 15.70 15.52 17.03
C ASP A 110 14.61 16.26 16.27
N THR A 111 15.03 17.12 15.35
CA THR A 111 14.15 17.75 14.35
C THR A 111 14.25 16.98 13.05
N ILE A 112 13.11 16.56 12.52
CA ILE A 112 13.01 15.85 11.24
C ILE A 112 12.11 16.61 10.26
N VAL A 113 12.28 16.32 8.98
CA VAL A 113 11.42 16.85 7.91
C VAL A 113 10.38 15.80 7.54
N VAL A 114 9.12 16.20 7.54
CA VAL A 114 7.98 15.41 7.07
C VAL A 114 7.53 16.01 5.74
N SER A 115 7.77 15.29 4.64
CA SER A 115 7.37 15.75 3.31
C SER A 115 5.89 15.44 3.04
N PRO A 116 5.21 16.22 2.18
CA PRO A 116 3.86 15.88 1.72
C PRO A 116 3.81 14.47 1.12
N ALA A 117 4.85 14.08 0.38
CA ALA A 117 4.98 12.77 -0.22
C ALA A 117 5.03 11.63 0.82
N PHE A 118 5.76 11.81 1.92
CA PHE A 118 5.75 10.84 3.02
C PHE A 118 4.36 10.70 3.64
N VAL A 119 3.64 11.82 3.79
CA VAL A 119 2.29 11.79 4.33
C VAL A 119 1.32 11.11 3.37
N THR A 120 1.31 11.46 2.08
CA THR A 120 0.49 10.79 1.06
C THR A 120 0.74 9.27 1.01
N LEU A 121 2.00 8.84 1.15
CA LEU A 121 2.35 7.42 1.22
C LEU A 121 1.76 6.68 2.44
N ASN A 122 1.43 7.39 3.52
CA ASN A 122 1.05 6.78 4.80
C ASN A 122 -0.35 7.15 5.30
N SER A 123 -0.99 8.16 4.73
CA SER A 123 -2.39 8.56 5.01
C SER A 123 -3.33 8.29 3.86
N TYR A 124 -2.81 7.99 2.66
CA TYR A 124 -3.53 7.67 1.41
C TYR A 124 -4.55 8.68 0.90
N SER A 125 -4.72 9.80 1.60
CA SER A 125 -5.59 10.91 1.26
C SER A 125 -4.80 12.11 0.72
N SER A 126 -5.50 13.02 0.02
CA SER A 126 -4.98 14.35 -0.29
C SER A 126 -4.84 15.12 1.02
N THR A 127 -3.72 14.97 1.70
CA THR A 127 -3.36 15.98 2.69
C THR A 127 -3.04 17.25 1.92
N ASN A 128 -3.74 18.34 2.23
CA ASN A 128 -3.49 19.67 1.65
C ASN A 128 -2.12 20.25 2.06
N LEU A 129 -1.16 19.39 2.43
CA LEU A 129 0.20 19.74 2.80
C LEU A 129 0.87 20.40 1.61
N SER A 130 0.79 21.72 1.61
CA SER A 130 1.33 22.56 0.55
C SER A 130 2.87 22.59 0.57
N ASP A 131 3.48 22.32 1.73
CA ASP A 131 4.92 22.33 1.93
C ASP A 131 5.37 21.24 2.93
N SER A 132 6.68 20.98 2.98
CA SER A 132 7.27 20.08 3.98
C SER A 132 7.31 20.73 5.35
N ASP A 133 6.98 19.94 6.37
CA ASP A 133 6.94 20.39 7.75
C ASP A 133 8.19 19.97 8.53
N THR A 134 8.67 20.86 9.39
CA THR A 134 9.71 20.51 10.38
C THR A 134 9.04 20.16 11.70
N THR A 135 9.30 18.95 12.19
CA THR A 135 8.67 18.40 13.38
C THR A 135 9.73 17.93 14.37
N THR A 136 9.38 17.91 15.66
CA THR A 136 10.27 17.39 16.71
C THR A 136 9.83 15.98 17.10
N VAL A 137 10.79 15.06 17.15
CA VAL A 137 10.56 13.72 17.69
C VAL A 137 10.39 13.82 19.19
N THR A 138 9.24 13.40 19.69
CA THR A 138 8.89 13.49 21.13
C THR A 138 9.20 12.20 21.86
N SER A 139 9.02 11.05 21.20
CA SER A 139 9.39 9.76 21.75
C SER A 139 9.67 8.73 20.66
N VAL A 140 10.50 7.75 21.02
CA VAL A 140 10.79 6.58 20.21
C VAL A 140 10.56 5.36 21.08
N ASP A 141 9.81 4.39 20.57
CA ASP A 141 9.58 3.10 21.22
C ASP A 141 9.54 2.00 20.13
N SER A 142 8.90 0.88 20.42
CA SER A 142 8.67 -0.19 19.47
C SER A 142 7.35 -0.89 19.71
N VAL A 143 6.78 -1.44 18.65
CA VAL A 143 5.61 -2.30 18.68
C VAL A 143 5.94 -3.65 18.06
N LEU A 144 5.48 -4.73 18.69
CA LEU A 144 5.67 -6.07 18.14
C LEU A 144 4.55 -6.33 17.12
N ILE A 145 4.93 -6.47 15.85
CA ILE A 145 4.02 -6.88 14.77
C ILE A 145 4.53 -8.22 14.26
N ASN A 146 3.67 -9.23 14.35
CA ASN A 146 4.05 -10.64 14.13
C ASN A 146 5.18 -11.09 15.07
N SER A 147 6.41 -11.18 14.56
CA SER A 147 7.62 -11.63 15.27
C SER A 147 8.76 -10.60 15.18
N THR A 148 8.47 -9.41 14.65
CA THR A 148 9.45 -8.34 14.45
C THR A 148 9.03 -7.13 15.26
N TYR A 149 9.99 -6.55 16.00
CA TYR A 149 9.79 -5.25 16.62
C TYR A 149 9.94 -4.16 15.57
N HIS A 150 8.90 -3.36 15.38
CA HIS A 150 8.90 -2.17 14.56
C HIS A 150 9.13 -0.95 15.44
N LYS A 151 10.10 -0.11 15.08
CA LYS A 151 10.37 1.17 15.73
C LYS A 151 9.14 2.07 15.53
N THR A 152 8.66 2.63 16.63
CA THR A 152 7.60 3.65 16.61
C THR A 152 8.22 5.00 16.89
N ILE A 153 7.86 6.00 16.09
CA ILE A 153 8.37 7.36 16.20
C ILE A 153 7.17 8.27 16.37
N VAL A 154 7.11 8.92 17.54
CA VAL A 154 6.10 9.94 17.83
C VAL A 154 6.73 11.30 17.56
N PHE A 155 6.03 12.13 16.80
CA PHE A 155 6.50 13.47 16.48
C PHE A 155 5.35 14.46 16.46
N THR A 156 5.65 15.69 16.86
CA THR A 156 4.67 16.75 17.03
C THR A 156 5.22 18.03 16.42
N THR A 157 4.40 18.70 15.62
CA THR A 157 4.75 19.99 15.03
C THR A 157 4.19 21.15 15.85
N THR A 158 4.83 22.30 15.71
CA THR A 158 4.26 23.58 16.14
C THR A 158 3.98 24.42 14.89
N ASN A 159 2.71 24.71 14.61
CA ASN A 159 2.24 25.54 13.48
C ASN A 159 2.29 24.88 12.08
N SER A 160 2.06 23.58 12.00
CA SER A 160 2.04 22.83 10.73
C SER A 160 0.69 22.15 10.51
N GLU A 161 0.43 21.67 9.29
CA GLU A 161 -0.81 20.96 9.00
C GLU A 161 -0.84 19.55 9.59
N LEU A 162 0.30 18.87 9.83
CA LEU A 162 0.34 17.61 10.57
C LEU A 162 0.74 17.88 12.03
N VAL A 163 -0.21 17.83 12.96
CA VAL A 163 -0.02 18.30 14.34
C VAL A 163 0.67 17.25 15.20
N ASN A 164 0.19 16.02 15.17
CA ASN A 164 0.75 14.92 15.96
C ASN A 164 0.64 13.61 15.16
N ALA A 165 1.69 12.80 15.15
CA ALA A 165 1.66 11.51 14.49
C ALA A 165 2.46 10.47 15.27
N VAL A 166 1.99 9.22 15.18
CA VAL A 166 2.69 8.01 15.59
C VAL A 166 2.96 7.19 14.33
N TYR A 167 4.21 7.11 13.92
CA TYR A 167 4.63 6.35 12.75
C TYR A 167 5.28 5.03 13.15
N ILE A 168 4.79 3.93 12.58
CA ILE A 168 5.37 2.59 12.71
C ILE A 168 6.28 2.36 11.49
N CYS A 169 7.59 2.29 11.72
CA CYS A 169 8.57 2.17 10.64
C CYS A 169 8.33 0.93 9.76
N GLY A 170 8.23 1.14 8.46
CA GLY A 170 7.96 0.08 7.47
C GLY A 170 6.53 -0.43 7.45
N VAL A 171 5.61 0.24 8.18
CA VAL A 171 4.19 -0.12 8.19
C VAL A 171 3.34 1.09 7.79
N GLY A 172 3.34 2.16 8.57
CA GLY A 172 2.43 3.29 8.31
C GLY A 172 2.18 4.17 9.53
N PHE A 173 1.29 5.15 9.38
CA PHE A 173 0.81 5.91 10.52
C PHE A 173 -0.13 5.07 11.37
N GLU A 174 0.26 4.74 12.59
CA GLU A 174 -0.67 4.18 13.59
C GLU A 174 -1.83 5.16 13.81
N SER A 175 -1.47 6.42 14.01
CA SER A 175 -2.42 7.53 14.09
C SER A 175 -1.73 8.83 13.71
N ALA A 176 -2.48 9.78 13.17
CA ALA A 176 -2.07 11.15 13.14
C ALA A 176 -3.27 12.11 13.15
N THR A 177 -3.00 13.36 13.51
CA THR A 177 -3.97 14.46 13.49
C THR A 177 -3.41 15.65 12.73
N THR A 178 -4.30 16.36 12.05
CA THR A 178 -3.98 17.56 11.29
C THR A 178 -4.49 18.83 11.97
N SER A 179 -3.96 20.00 11.59
CA SER A 179 -4.36 21.29 12.15
C SER A 179 -5.76 21.73 11.72
N ILE A 180 -6.27 21.13 10.64
CA ILE A 180 -7.64 21.28 10.16
C ILE A 180 -8.58 20.23 10.76
N SER A 181 -8.27 19.69 11.94
CA SER A 181 -9.12 18.73 12.68
C SER A 181 -9.38 17.40 11.97
N ASN A 182 -8.59 17.03 10.95
CA ASN A 182 -8.67 15.68 10.40
C ASN A 182 -7.85 14.74 11.29
N ALA A 183 -8.33 13.52 11.46
CA ALA A 183 -7.56 12.45 12.06
C ALA A 183 -7.53 11.28 11.08
N PHE A 184 -6.41 10.57 11.05
CA PHE A 184 -6.34 9.31 10.34
C PHE A 184 -5.60 8.28 11.19
N ASP A 185 -6.04 7.03 11.12
CA ASP A 185 -5.46 5.91 11.85
C ASP A 185 -5.38 4.66 10.99
N LEU A 186 -4.34 3.86 11.21
CA LEU A 186 -4.22 2.56 10.58
C LEU A 186 -5.25 1.63 11.20
N ALA A 187 -6.31 1.36 10.45
CA ALA A 187 -7.32 0.42 10.86
C ALA A 187 -6.83 -1.02 10.77
N CYS A 188 -6.18 -1.37 9.65
CA CYS A 188 -5.84 -2.75 9.32
C CYS A 188 -4.56 -2.80 8.48
N TYR A 189 -3.73 -3.82 8.71
CA TYR A 189 -2.53 -4.09 7.92
C TYR A 189 -2.44 -5.58 7.64
N TYR A 190 -2.26 -5.93 6.37
CA TYR A 190 -2.11 -7.30 5.92
C TYR A 190 -0.83 -7.48 5.13
N VAL A 191 -0.20 -8.64 5.28
CA VAL A 191 0.85 -9.12 4.37
C VAL A 191 0.58 -10.59 4.08
N ASP A 192 0.63 -10.95 2.81
CA ASP A 192 0.34 -12.30 2.34
C ASP A 192 -1.03 -12.85 2.78
N GLY A 193 -2.02 -11.95 2.86
CA GLY A 193 -3.39 -12.28 3.29
C GLY A 193 -3.56 -12.48 4.80
N TYR A 194 -2.49 -12.36 5.59
CA TYR A 194 -2.55 -12.45 7.05
C TYR A 194 -2.69 -11.06 7.66
N GLN A 195 -3.66 -10.89 8.57
CA GLN A 195 -3.84 -9.67 9.33
C GLN A 195 -2.76 -9.54 10.41
N TYR A 196 -2.01 -8.44 10.37
CA TYR A 196 -0.96 -8.10 11.33
C TYR A 196 -1.28 -6.89 12.19
N TRP A 197 -2.26 -6.07 11.78
CA TRP A 197 -2.79 -4.96 12.57
C TRP A 197 -4.31 -4.87 12.45
N GLY A 198 -4.95 -4.31 13.47
CA GLY A 198 -6.39 -4.09 13.52
C GLY A 198 -7.16 -5.18 14.26
N SER A 199 -8.45 -4.92 14.48
CA SER A 199 -9.36 -5.90 15.06
C SER A 199 -9.98 -6.77 13.97
N SER A 200 -10.02 -8.09 14.18
CA SER A 200 -10.78 -9.00 13.31
C SER A 200 -12.29 -8.77 13.36
N THR A 201 -12.78 -7.93 14.29
CA THR A 201 -14.19 -7.54 14.40
C THR A 201 -14.49 -6.21 13.72
N ASN A 202 -13.49 -5.49 13.22
CA ASN A 202 -13.72 -4.28 12.46
C ASN A 202 -14.21 -4.71 11.05
N PRO A 203 -15.45 -4.37 10.64
CA PRO A 203 -16.01 -4.81 9.36
C PRO A 203 -15.24 -4.23 8.15
N TYR A 204 -14.45 -3.19 8.34
CA TYR A 204 -13.58 -2.60 7.31
C TYR A 204 -12.21 -3.29 7.22
N CYS A 205 -11.88 -4.13 8.21
CA CYS A 205 -10.73 -5.03 8.13
C CYS A 205 -11.15 -6.33 7.41
N THR A 206 -11.29 -6.26 6.09
CA THR A 206 -11.39 -7.46 5.25
C THR A 206 -10.02 -7.71 4.60
N ALA A 207 -9.56 -8.96 4.55
CA ALA A 207 -8.36 -9.30 3.81
C ALA A 207 -8.66 -9.10 2.32
N SER A 208 -8.40 -7.89 1.82
CA SER A 208 -8.59 -7.58 0.40
C SER A 208 -7.54 -8.32 -0.41
N THR A 209 -7.93 -9.41 -1.06
CA THR A 209 -7.65 -9.45 -2.50
C THR A 209 -8.67 -8.50 -3.09
N LEU A 210 -8.23 -7.43 -3.76
CA LEU A 210 -9.13 -6.54 -4.49
C LEU A 210 -9.63 -7.30 -5.73
N GLU A 211 -10.43 -8.34 -5.50
CA GLU A 211 -11.32 -8.92 -6.47
C GLU A 211 -12.50 -7.94 -6.49
N LEU A 212 -12.64 -7.18 -7.60
CA LEU A 212 -13.80 -6.32 -7.85
C LEU A 212 -15.06 -7.06 -7.36
N GLU A 213 -15.69 -6.56 -6.27
CA GLU A 213 -16.88 -7.13 -5.63
C GLU A 213 -17.85 -7.66 -6.68
N GLU A 214 -17.91 -8.99 -6.91
CA GLU A 214 -18.79 -9.69 -7.86
C GLU A 214 -19.41 -8.77 -8.95
N GLN A 215 -18.56 -8.00 -9.64
CA GLN A 215 -19.02 -7.15 -10.71
C GLN A 215 -19.36 -8.12 -11.83
N ASN A 216 -20.55 -8.02 -12.42
CA ASN A 216 -21.05 -8.96 -13.42
C ASN A 216 -20.20 -8.90 -14.71
N ILE A 217 -18.97 -9.42 -14.67
CA ILE A 217 -18.06 -9.51 -15.79
C ILE A 217 -18.22 -10.88 -16.42
N LYS A 218 -18.66 -10.91 -17.67
CA LYS A 218 -18.91 -12.12 -18.42
C LYS A 218 -17.98 -12.20 -19.61
N LEU A 219 -17.29 -13.33 -19.71
CA LEU A 219 -16.56 -13.71 -20.92
C LEU A 219 -17.41 -14.65 -21.73
N TYR A 220 -17.63 -14.32 -23.00
CA TYR A 220 -18.39 -15.17 -23.90
C TYR A 220 -17.82 -15.13 -25.32
N PRO A 221 -17.97 -16.21 -26.11
CA PRO A 221 -18.31 -17.53 -25.63
C PRO A 221 -17.18 -18.07 -24.73
N ASN A 222 -17.55 -18.81 -23.68
CA ASN A 222 -16.61 -19.55 -22.83
C ASN A 222 -17.20 -20.95 -22.65
N PRO A 223 -16.69 -22.00 -23.34
CA PRO A 223 -15.45 -22.02 -24.13
C PRO A 223 -15.45 -21.17 -25.41
N SER A 224 -14.27 -20.67 -25.81
CA SER A 224 -14.02 -19.84 -26.97
C SER A 224 -13.26 -20.60 -28.06
N GLU A 225 -13.74 -20.58 -29.31
CA GLU A 225 -13.02 -21.21 -30.42
C GLU A 225 -11.87 -20.36 -30.95
N ASP A 226 -12.13 -19.10 -31.30
CA ASP A 226 -11.10 -18.20 -31.87
C ASP A 226 -11.08 -16.83 -31.19
N HIS A 227 -12.23 -16.34 -30.71
CA HIS A 227 -12.38 -15.01 -30.12
C HIS A 227 -13.25 -15.10 -28.86
N PHE A 228 -12.99 -14.22 -27.90
CA PHE A 228 -13.88 -13.98 -26.77
C PHE A 228 -14.24 -12.49 -26.67
N TYR A 229 -15.34 -12.23 -25.98
CA TYR A 229 -15.91 -10.92 -25.72
C TYR A 229 -16.03 -10.73 -24.22
N ILE A 230 -16.00 -9.48 -23.77
CA ILE A 230 -16.12 -9.10 -22.36
C ILE A 230 -17.34 -8.19 -22.26
N ASP A 231 -18.29 -8.57 -21.41
CA ASP A 231 -19.44 -7.74 -21.03
C ASP A 231 -19.35 -7.44 -19.54
N PHE A 232 -19.57 -6.19 -19.17
CA PHE A 232 -19.55 -5.71 -17.80
C PHE A 232 -20.43 -4.48 -17.64
N ASP A 233 -21.17 -4.40 -16.53
CA ASP A 233 -22.16 -3.34 -16.27
C ASP A 233 -21.78 -2.53 -15.02
N PHE A 234 -20.71 -1.75 -15.14
CA PHE A 234 -20.27 -0.81 -14.10
C PHE A 234 -19.43 0.34 -14.66
N SER A 235 -19.25 1.37 -13.84
CA SER A 235 -18.67 2.66 -14.23
C SER A 235 -17.14 2.71 -14.32
N ALA A 236 -16.45 1.62 -13.97
CA ALA A 236 -14.98 1.61 -13.99
C ALA A 236 -14.47 1.45 -15.44
N GLU A 237 -13.37 2.13 -15.75
CA GLU A 237 -12.81 2.15 -17.08
C GLU A 237 -11.83 0.99 -17.26
N LEU A 238 -12.13 0.08 -18.20
CA LEU A 238 -11.19 -0.99 -18.57
C LEU A 238 -10.00 -0.38 -19.34
N LYS A 239 -8.79 -0.59 -18.84
CA LYS A 239 -7.53 -0.03 -19.38
C LYS A 239 -6.70 -1.06 -20.14
N GLU A 240 -6.59 -2.28 -19.63
CA GLU A 240 -5.79 -3.34 -20.25
C GLU A 240 -6.43 -4.72 -20.08
N ILE A 241 -6.11 -5.63 -21.01
CA ILE A 241 -6.50 -7.03 -20.93
C ILE A 241 -5.26 -7.89 -21.14
N HIS A 242 -4.99 -8.78 -20.18
CA HIS A 242 -3.90 -9.73 -20.23
C HIS A 242 -4.42 -11.16 -20.29
N VAL A 243 -3.76 -11.98 -21.10
CA VAL A 243 -3.92 -13.43 -21.08
C VAL A 243 -2.69 -14.02 -20.41
N LEU A 244 -2.93 -14.79 -19.35
CA LEU A 244 -1.90 -15.47 -18.58
C LEU A 244 -2.05 -16.99 -18.74
N ASP A 245 -0.92 -17.71 -18.73
CA ASP A 245 -0.93 -19.16 -18.56
C ASP A 245 -1.23 -19.54 -17.08
N LEU A 246 -1.37 -20.85 -16.81
CA LEU A 246 -1.66 -21.36 -15.47
C LEU A 246 -0.54 -21.10 -14.44
N SER A 247 0.66 -20.69 -14.87
CA SER A 247 1.74 -20.27 -13.98
C SER A 247 1.66 -18.78 -13.62
N GLY A 248 0.70 -18.05 -14.19
CA GLY A 248 0.55 -16.60 -14.04
C GLY A 248 1.44 -15.80 -15.00
N LYS A 249 2.15 -16.45 -15.93
CA LYS A 249 2.98 -15.75 -16.90
C LYS A 249 2.11 -15.13 -17.98
N ARG A 250 2.30 -13.84 -18.25
CA ARG A 250 1.65 -13.13 -19.36
C ARG A 250 2.12 -13.68 -20.70
N ILE A 251 1.18 -14.13 -21.53
CA ILE A 251 1.43 -14.70 -22.86
C ILE A 251 0.78 -13.89 -23.98
N LYS A 252 -0.20 -13.03 -23.67
CA LYS A 252 -0.82 -12.11 -24.63
C LYS A 252 -1.34 -10.86 -23.91
N GLN A 253 -1.43 -9.75 -24.64
CA GLN A 253 -2.00 -8.49 -24.19
C GLN A 253 -2.83 -7.90 -25.34
N PHE A 254 -3.96 -7.29 -25.00
CA PHE A 254 -4.82 -6.58 -25.94
C PHE A 254 -4.94 -5.10 -25.53
N GLU A 255 -5.04 -4.25 -26.55
CA GLU A 255 -5.59 -2.91 -26.37
C GLU A 255 -7.10 -3.03 -26.16
N VAL A 256 -7.66 -2.19 -25.30
CA VAL A 256 -9.09 -2.24 -24.98
C VAL A 256 -9.87 -1.81 -26.20
N ASN A 257 -10.64 -2.74 -26.74
CA ASN A 257 -11.55 -2.51 -27.84
C ASN A 257 -12.93 -3.08 -27.46
N LEU A 258 -13.87 -2.19 -27.14
CA LEU A 258 -15.24 -2.55 -26.81
C LEU A 258 -16.14 -2.72 -28.06
N ASP A 259 -15.57 -2.68 -29.27
CA ASP A 259 -16.28 -2.95 -30.52
C ASP A 259 -16.62 -4.45 -30.70
N GLU A 260 -17.51 -4.76 -31.65
CA GLU A 260 -17.99 -6.12 -31.96
C GLU A 260 -16.93 -7.11 -32.50
N SER A 261 -15.67 -6.69 -32.66
CA SER A 261 -14.61 -7.54 -33.25
C SER A 261 -14.03 -8.59 -32.29
N GLY A 262 -14.16 -8.39 -30.98
CA GLY A 262 -13.71 -9.34 -29.95
C GLY A 262 -12.19 -9.49 -29.86
N TYR A 263 -11.74 -10.33 -28.93
CA TYR A 263 -10.33 -10.56 -28.62
C TYR A 263 -9.87 -11.91 -29.19
N ASP A 264 -9.05 -11.84 -30.25
CA ASP A 264 -8.53 -13.02 -30.96
C ASP A 264 -7.56 -13.84 -30.08
N VAL A 265 -7.89 -15.10 -29.82
CA VAL A 265 -7.08 -16.10 -29.12
C VAL A 265 -6.76 -17.32 -29.99
N SER A 266 -7.10 -17.32 -31.28
CA SER A 266 -6.92 -18.44 -32.23
C SER A 266 -5.49 -18.98 -32.34
N ASN A 267 -4.49 -18.14 -32.03
CA ASN A 267 -3.08 -18.48 -32.08
C ASN A 267 -2.57 -19.14 -30.78
N LEU A 268 -3.42 -19.30 -29.76
CA LEU A 268 -3.08 -19.95 -28.50
C LEU A 268 -3.34 -21.46 -28.61
N PRO A 269 -2.53 -22.32 -27.95
CA PRO A 269 -2.87 -23.73 -27.82
C PRO A 269 -4.21 -23.93 -27.09
N ARG A 270 -4.96 -24.99 -27.41
CA ARG A 270 -6.16 -25.34 -26.62
C ARG A 270 -5.80 -25.59 -25.17
N GLY A 271 -6.56 -25.02 -24.25
CA GLY A 271 -6.26 -25.06 -22.83
C GLY A 271 -7.03 -24.04 -22.01
N MET A 272 -6.71 -24.01 -20.72
CA MET A 272 -7.22 -23.03 -19.77
C MET A 272 -6.26 -21.84 -19.68
N TYR A 273 -6.84 -20.65 -19.67
CA TYR A 273 -6.12 -19.39 -19.54
C TYR A 273 -6.77 -18.53 -18.45
N ILE A 274 -5.95 -17.70 -17.80
CA ILE A 274 -6.44 -16.67 -16.89
C ILE A 274 -6.50 -15.37 -17.68
N ILE A 275 -7.67 -14.76 -17.72
CA ILE A 275 -7.87 -13.42 -18.28
C ILE A 275 -7.85 -12.44 -17.11
N GLU A 276 -6.89 -11.53 -17.14
CA GLU A 276 -6.74 -10.45 -16.18
C GLU A 276 -7.17 -9.14 -16.85
N LEU A 277 -8.21 -8.53 -16.30
CA LEU A 277 -8.82 -7.28 -16.73
C LEU A 277 -8.36 -6.18 -15.79
N MET A 278 -7.66 -5.18 -16.32
CA MET A 278 -7.12 -4.08 -15.55
C MET A 278 -8.05 -2.88 -15.71
N PHE A 279 -8.76 -2.52 -14.66
CA PHE A 279 -9.58 -1.31 -14.57
C PHE A 279 -8.79 -0.19 -13.89
N ASP A 280 -9.26 1.04 -14.03
CA ASP A 280 -8.79 2.20 -13.27
C ASP A 280 -8.92 2.01 -11.74
N GLN A 281 -9.95 1.29 -11.30
CA GLN A 281 -10.25 1.05 -9.89
C GLN A 281 -9.67 -0.26 -9.32
N GLY A 282 -9.05 -1.12 -10.15
CA GLY A 282 -8.58 -2.43 -9.69
C GLY A 282 -8.38 -3.45 -10.81
N ALA A 283 -8.14 -4.72 -10.46
CA ALA A 283 -8.03 -5.79 -11.43
C ALA A 283 -9.06 -6.89 -11.17
N HIS A 284 -9.60 -7.49 -12.23
CA HIS A 284 -10.46 -8.67 -12.14
C HIS A 284 -9.83 -9.83 -12.90
N ARG A 285 -9.85 -11.02 -12.31
CA ARG A 285 -9.34 -12.24 -12.95
C ARG A 285 -10.46 -13.22 -13.15
N THR A 286 -10.51 -13.80 -14.34
CA THR A 286 -11.49 -14.82 -14.71
C THR A 286 -10.84 -15.87 -15.61
N THR A 287 -11.51 -16.99 -15.80
CA THR A 287 -10.97 -18.13 -16.56
C THR A 287 -11.59 -18.19 -17.94
N LEU A 288 -10.76 -18.32 -18.97
CA LEU A 288 -11.16 -18.62 -20.34
C LEU A 288 -10.77 -20.05 -20.70
N LEU A 289 -11.73 -20.81 -21.20
CA LEU A 289 -11.51 -22.11 -21.84
C LEU A 289 -11.40 -21.89 -23.34
N HIS A 290 -10.28 -22.29 -23.95
CA HIS A 290 -10.05 -22.28 -25.40
C HIS A 290 -9.87 -23.70 -25.95
#